data_AF-A0A7C6U3L8-F1
#
_entry.id   AF-A0A7C6U3L8-F1
#
_cell.length_a   1.000
_cell.length_b   1.000
_cell.length_c   1.000
_cell.angle_alpha   90.00
_cell.angle_beta   90.00
_cell.angle_gamma   90.00
#
_symmetry.space_group_name_H-M   'P 1'
#
loop_
_entity.id
_entity.type
_entity.pdbx_description
1 polymer ?
#
loop_
_entity_poly.entity_id
_entity_poly.type
_entity_poly.pdbx_seq_one_letter_code
_entity_poly.pdbx_strand_id
1 'polypeptide(L)'
;MIFIFDLKMLPSKFDFDTIEVLKQLAKSHKALSELKGLSEVIPNKNILINTAMINEEKNSSEIENIITTHDDLYKAMSTSKGSVE
;
A
#
# COMPACT_ATOMS: atom_id res chain seq x y z
N MET A 1 -25.48 9.89 -25.02
CA MET A 1 -26.12 9.37 -23.81
C MET A 1 -25.07 9.40 -22.70
N ILE A 2 -25.18 10.31 -21.74
CA ILE A 2 -24.26 10.38 -20.59
C ILE A 2 -24.84 9.46 -19.52
N PHE A 3 -24.13 8.39 -19.15
CA PHE A 3 -24.48 7.58 -17.99
C PHE A 3 -24.19 8.41 -16.74
N ILE A 4 -25.25 8.87 -16.07
CA ILE A 4 -25.13 9.44 -14.74
C ILE A 4 -25.02 8.25 -13.77
N PHE A 5 -23.82 8.06 -13.21
CA PHE A 5 -23.61 7.08 -12.15
C PHE A 5 -24.20 7.63 -10.85
N ASP A 6 -25.27 7.01 -10.37
CA ASP A 6 -25.86 7.30 -9.06
C ASP A 6 -25.02 6.60 -7.97
N LEU A 7 -23.89 7.23 -7.63
CA LEU A 7 -23.01 6.78 -6.55
C LEU A 7 -23.65 7.15 -5.21
N LYS A 8 -23.99 6.12 -4.42
CA LYS A 8 -24.45 6.32 -3.05
C LYS A 8 -23.32 6.90 -2.20
N MET A 9 -23.63 7.97 -1.49
CA MET A 9 -22.73 8.58 -0.51
C MET A 9 -22.42 7.59 0.62
N LEU A 10 -21.16 7.59 1.07
CA LEU A 10 -20.74 6.87 2.27
C LEU A 10 -21.25 7.62 3.52
N PRO A 11 -21.59 6.92 4.62
CA PRO A 11 -21.43 5.47 4.82
C PRO A 11 -22.53 4.64 4.15
N SER A 12 -22.14 3.50 3.57
CA SER A 12 -23.09 2.50 3.10
C SER A 12 -23.90 1.94 4.28
N LYS A 13 -25.17 1.62 4.07
CA LYS A 13 -26.02 0.91 5.06
C LYS A 13 -25.68 -0.58 5.19
N PHE A 14 -24.55 -1.01 4.65
CA PHE A 14 -24.09 -2.39 4.70
C PHE A 14 -23.62 -2.74 6.12
N ASP A 15 -24.01 -3.91 6.61
CA ASP A 15 -23.51 -4.45 7.88
C ASP A 15 -22.14 -5.09 7.66
N PHE A 16 -21.09 -4.47 8.22
CA PHE A 16 -19.72 -4.94 8.08
C PHE A 16 -19.37 -6.04 9.09
N ASP A 17 -20.19 -6.28 10.12
CA ASP A 17 -19.91 -7.23 11.20
C ASP A 17 -20.31 -8.67 10.82
N THR A 18 -20.03 -9.05 9.58
CA THR A 18 -20.22 -10.43 9.12
C THR A 18 -19.12 -11.34 9.64
N ILE A 19 -19.43 -12.62 9.86
CA ILE A 19 -18.46 -13.63 10.31
C ILE A 19 -17.24 -13.68 9.39
N GLU A 20 -17.44 -13.53 8.08
CA GLU A 20 -16.35 -13.57 7.08
C GLU A 20 -15.42 -12.36 7.22
N VAL A 21 -15.97 -11.14 7.30
CA VAL A 21 -15.19 -9.91 7.47
C VAL A 21 -14.45 -9.94 8.80
N LEU A 22 -15.10 -10.33 9.90
CA LEU A 22 -14.48 -10.38 11.22
C LEU A 22 -13.35 -11.43 11.29
N LYS A 23 -13.53 -12.61 10.66
CA LYS A 23 -12.46 -13.61 10.55
C LYS A 23 -11.28 -13.09 9.73
N GLN A 24 -11.54 -12.38 8.63
CA GLN A 24 -10.48 -11.81 7.81
C GLN A 24 -9.77 -10.67 8.53
N LEU A 25 -10.50 -9.79 9.23
CA LEU A 25 -9.96 -8.71 10.05
C LEU A 25 -8.97 -9.25 11.09
N ALA A 26 -9.36 -10.31 11.81
CA ALA A 26 -8.49 -10.94 12.80
C ALA A 26 -7.18 -11.48 12.18
N LYS A 27 -7.26 -12.11 11.00
CA LYS A 27 -6.07 -12.61 10.28
C LYS A 27 -5.16 -11.46 9.83
N SER A 28 -5.74 -10.43 9.21
CA SER A 28 -4.99 -9.26 8.74
C SER A 28 -4.33 -8.52 9.90
N HIS A 29 -5.06 -8.31 11.01
CA HIS A 29 -4.53 -7.67 12.20
C HIS A 29 -3.36 -8.45 12.82
N LYS A 30 -3.45 -9.80 12.85
CA LYS A 30 -2.36 -10.65 13.31
C LYS A 30 -1.10 -10.47 12.46
N ALA A 31 -1.22 -10.54 11.14
CA ALA A 31 -0.08 -10.38 10.22
C ALA A 31 0.58 -8.99 10.36
N LEU A 32 -0.23 -7.93 10.49
CA LEU A 32 0.28 -6.57 10.73
C LEU A 32 0.98 -6.45 12.09
N SER A 33 0.47 -7.12 13.12
CA SER A 33 1.08 -7.12 14.45
C SER A 33 2.43 -7.84 14.46
N GLU A 34 2.55 -8.96 13.74
CA GLU A 34 3.80 -9.68 13.56
C GLU A 34 4.84 -8.83 12.83
N LEU A 35 4.45 -8.19 11.72
CA LEU A 35 5.31 -7.25 10.99
C LEU A 35 5.76 -6.09 11.88
N LYS A 36 4.84 -5.51 12.66
CA LYS A 36 5.16 -4.43 13.61
C LYS A 36 6.21 -4.89 14.63
N GLY A 37 6.03 -6.06 15.24
CA GLY A 37 7.00 -6.63 16.17
C GLY A 37 8.37 -6.88 15.53
N LEU A 38 8.41 -7.49 14.34
CA LEU A 38 9.67 -7.73 13.62
C LEU A 38 10.38 -6.43 13.23
N SER A 39 9.62 -5.39 12.87
CA SER A 39 10.19 -4.08 12.50
C SER A 39 10.96 -3.44 13.66
N GLU A 40 10.63 -3.75 14.91
CA GLU A 40 11.33 -3.21 16.09
C GLU A 40 12.73 -3.80 16.28
N VAL A 41 12.98 -5.00 15.76
CA VAL A 41 14.28 -5.69 15.84
C VAL A 41 15.23 -5.26 14.73
N ILE A 42 14.71 -4.66 13.65
CA ILE A 42 15.52 -4.29 12.48
C ILE A 42 16.33 -3.01 12.78
N PRO A 43 17.67 -3.03 12.59
CA PRO A 43 18.54 -1.89 12.90
C PRO A 43 18.20 -0.61 12.15
N ASN A 44 17.71 -0.72 10.91
CA ASN A 44 17.29 0.42 10.10
C ASN A 44 15.92 0.15 9.44
N LYS A 45 14.86 0.64 10.08
CA LYS A 45 13.47 0.51 9.62
C LYS A 45 13.22 1.12 8.24
N ASN A 46 14.02 2.12 7.83
CA ASN A 46 13.86 2.77 6.53
C ASN A 46 14.06 1.80 5.36
N ILE A 47 14.85 0.73 5.55
CA ILE A 47 15.04 -0.29 4.52
C ILE A 47 13.71 -0.96 4.19
N LEU A 48 12.92 -1.35 5.21
CA LEU A 48 11.61 -1.95 5.01
C LEU A 48 10.64 -1.00 4.31
N ILE A 49 10.58 0.26 4.77
CA ILE A 49 9.65 1.26 4.22
C ILE A 49 9.98 1.55 2.76
N ASN A 50 11.26 1.78 2.45
CA ASN A 50 11.69 2.08 1.08
C ASN A 50 11.43 0.91 0.15
N THR A 51 11.75 -0.33 0.57
CA THR A 51 11.49 -1.51 -0.25
C THR A 51 9.99 -1.76 -0.44
N ALA A 52 9.15 -1.57 0.58
CA ALA A 52 7.71 -1.68 0.44
C ALA A 52 7.14 -0.63 -0.52
N MET A 53 7.60 0.62 -0.41
CA MET A 53 7.19 1.73 -1.27
C MET A 53 7.53 1.47 -2.75
N ILE A 54 8.75 1.04 -3.06
CA ILE A 54 9.17 0.72 -4.43
C ILE A 54 8.30 -0.39 -5.04
N ASN A 55 8.03 -1.45 -4.26
CA ASN A 55 7.21 -2.55 -4.73
C ASN A 55 5.76 -2.12 -4.96
N GLU A 56 5.20 -1.28 -4.08
CA GLU A 56 3.84 -0.78 -4.22
C GLU A 56 3.70 0.14 -5.44
N GLU A 57 4.61 1.10 -5.62
CA GLU A 57 4.61 2.00 -6.77
C GLU A 57 4.71 1.23 -8.09
N LYS A 58 5.59 0.22 -8.16
CA LYS A 58 5.69 -0.65 -9.33
C LYS A 58 4.39 -1.41 -9.59
N ASN A 59 3.87 -2.09 -8.57
CA ASN A 59 2.71 -2.97 -8.74
C ASN A 59 1.44 -2.17 -9.06
N SER A 60 1.27 -0.99 -8.46
CA SER A 60 0.18 -0.07 -8.79
C SER A 60 0.30 0.44 -10.23
N SER A 61 1.49 0.81 -10.66
CA SER A 61 1.74 1.29 -12.04
C SER A 61 1.50 0.19 -13.07
N GLU A 62 1.86 -1.06 -12.76
CA GLU A 62 1.67 -2.21 -13.65
C GLU A 62 0.19 -2.50 -13.91
N ILE A 63 -0.68 -2.37 -12.89
CA ILE A 63 -2.14 -2.47 -13.04
C ILE A 63 -2.68 -1.40 -13.99
N GLU A 64 -2.06 -0.21 -14.01
CA GLU A 64 -2.44 0.90 -14.88
C GLU A 64 -1.83 0.83 -16.30
N ASN A 65 -1.13 -0.26 -16.65
CA ASN A 65 -0.37 -0.43 -17.89
C ASN A 65 0.83 0.54 -18.04
N ILE A 66 1.38 1.03 -16.93
CA ILE A 66 2.61 1.82 -16.91
C ILE A 66 3.76 0.87 -16.53
N ILE A 67 4.49 0.40 -17.54
CA ILE A 67 5.60 -0.55 -17.36
C ILE A 67 6.86 0.21 -16.96
N THR A 68 7.33 -0.01 -15.73
CA THR A 68 8.56 0.56 -15.18
C THR A 68 9.45 -0.54 -14.57
N THR A 69 10.76 -0.31 -14.45
CA THR A 69 11.72 -1.29 -13.90
C THR A 69 12.21 -0.89 -12.51
N HIS A 70 12.74 -1.87 -11.75
CA HIS A 70 13.25 -1.64 -10.39
C HIS A 70 14.40 -0.63 -10.36
N ASP A 71 15.30 -0.69 -11.35
CA ASP A 71 16.46 0.20 -11.43
C ASP A 71 16.04 1.66 -11.67
N ASP A 72 14.99 1.88 -12.45
CA ASP A 72 14.49 3.22 -12.76
C ASP A 72 13.77 3.83 -11.54
N LEU A 73 13.00 3.03 -10.79
CA LEU A 73 12.37 3.45 -9.53
C LEU A 73 13.41 3.76 -8.43
N TYR A 74 14.42 2.90 -8.26
CA TYR A 74 15.51 3.15 -7.31
C TYR A 74 16.27 4.44 -7.65
N LYS A 75 16.55 4.69 -8.94
CA LYS A 75 17.20 5.93 -9.40
C LYS A 75 16.33 7.16 -9.11
N ALA A 76 15.04 7.12 -9.42
CA ALA A 76 14.10 8.23 -9.18
C ALA A 76 14.01 8.61 -7.68
N MET A 77 14.03 7.62 -6.78
CA MET A 77 14.04 7.87 -5.33
C MET A 77 15.40 8.36 -4.79
N SER A 78 16.50 8.00 -5.45
CA SER A 78 17.84 8.46 -5.05
C SER A 78 18.11 9.91 -5.45
N THR A 79 17.57 10.35 -6.59
CA THR A 79 17.72 11.73 -7.09
C THR A 79 16.81 12.73 -6.37
N SER A 80 15.69 12.28 -5.79
CA SER A 80 14.80 13.14 -4.99
C SER A 80 15.38 13.54 -3.63
N LYS A 81 16.45 12.89 -3.17
CA LYS A 81 17.17 13.24 -1.92
C LYS A 81 18.31 14.26 -2.09
N GLY A 82 18.47 14.85 -3.27
CA GLY A 82 19.58 15.76 -3.61
C GLY A 82 19.21 17.24 -3.80
N SER A 83 18.08 17.71 -3.24
CA SER A 83 17.73 19.14 -3.24
C SER A 83 17.22 19.58 -1.85
N VAL A 84 18.14 19.55 -0.90
CA VAL A 84 18.12 20.49 0.23
C VAL A 84 19.42 21.26 0.10
N GLU A 85 19.30 22.59 -0.04
CA GLU A 85 20.41 23.53 0.08
C GLU A 85 21.20 23.33 1.37
#